data_AF-A0A7C8ZA46-F1
#
_entry.id   AF-A0A7C8ZA46-F1
#
_cell.length_a   1.000
_cell.length_b   1.000
_cell.length_c   1.000
_cell.angle_alpha   90.00
_cell.angle_beta   90.00
_cell.angle_gamma   90.00
#
_symmetry.space_group_name_H-M   'P 1'
#
loop_
_entity.id
_entity.type
_entity.pdbx_description
1 polymer ?
#
loop_
_entity_poly.entity_id
_entity_poly.type
_entity_poly.pdbx_seq_one_letter_code
_entity_poly.pdbx_strand_id
1 'polypeptide(L)'
;IPLHPGKMNSRDTVKEGGKNHQTQSCNSGINGFSNAGHANVTKDREESSVSSSSIGCRTALEDMELATRALTEPLPTNQQAYRNHSLYVIEKWLTKYQILHPKGPILGFCSGHAVYPRSCVQTLHTRERWLHEGLQVRENEIPAKVVKSSSKNRRGQLIEVEDSGGGEPGSDGVISLFGKWQTEPLCLPAAVNGIVPKNERGQVDVWSEKCLPPGTVHLRLPRLVPVVKRLGIDFAPAMVGFEFRNGRSVPVYEGLVVCSEFSDAILEAYAEEEQRREKEEKKRDERQALSRWYQLLSSMVTRQRLNDSYIHDLAPETVSEPPKSNTSSVKAAVAVDEDRGPCKENTPDTKTAIRDTNTRFTQHHEHVFVTEDESFDEECLARTKRCR
;
A
#
# COMPACT_ATOMS: atom_id res chain seq x y z
N ILE A 1 65.95 -13.25 13.47
CA ILE A 1 66.61 -13.83 14.66
C ILE A 1 65.65 -13.67 15.83
N PRO A 2 65.32 -14.72 16.61
CA PRO A 2 65.71 -16.13 16.44
C PRO A 2 64.92 -16.84 15.33
N LEU A 3 65.03 -18.18 15.24
CA LEU A 3 64.37 -19.10 14.29
C LEU A 3 64.22 -20.50 14.93
N HIS A 4 63.40 -21.37 14.30
CA HIS A 4 63.21 -22.83 14.56
C HIS A 4 62.53 -23.24 15.88
N PRO A 5 62.04 -24.50 15.99
CA PRO A 5 61.72 -25.51 14.94
C PRO A 5 60.18 -25.76 14.85
N GLY A 6 59.62 -26.54 13.92
CA GLY A 6 60.21 -27.39 12.87
C GLY A 6 59.93 -28.89 13.09
N LYS A 7 58.97 -29.48 12.36
CA LYS A 7 58.82 -30.95 12.17
C LYS A 7 57.84 -31.27 11.03
N MET A 8 58.32 -32.04 10.06
CA MET A 8 57.49 -32.85 9.15
C MET A 8 57.67 -34.32 9.54
N ASN A 9 56.62 -35.13 9.40
CA ASN A 9 56.76 -36.47 8.81
C ASN A 9 55.40 -37.04 8.41
N SER A 10 55.42 -37.87 7.38
CA SER A 10 54.24 -38.53 6.80
C SER A 10 53.97 -39.90 7.39
N ARG A 11 52.76 -40.44 7.14
CA ARG A 11 52.57 -41.82 6.65
C ARG A 11 51.15 -42.08 6.19
N ASP A 12 51.05 -42.70 5.03
CA ASP A 12 49.83 -43.23 4.43
C ASP A 12 49.45 -44.59 5.02
N THR A 13 48.15 -44.89 5.05
CA THR A 13 47.65 -46.28 4.94
C THR A 13 46.37 -46.31 4.13
N VAL A 14 46.40 -46.99 2.98
CA VAL A 14 45.25 -47.28 2.12
C VAL A 14 44.39 -48.39 2.70
N LYS A 15 43.06 -48.35 2.48
CA LYS A 15 42.25 -49.57 2.34
C LYS A 15 41.02 -49.33 1.45
N GLU A 16 40.87 -50.17 0.43
CA GLU A 16 39.71 -50.22 -0.47
C GLU A 16 38.70 -51.30 -0.02
N GLY A 17 37.53 -51.30 -0.67
CA GLY A 17 36.57 -52.41 -0.64
C GLY A 17 35.38 -52.19 0.30
N GLY A 18 34.14 -52.47 -0.09
CA GLY A 18 33.67 -52.99 -1.38
C GLY A 18 32.15 -52.86 -1.54
N LYS A 19 31.66 -53.11 -2.77
CA LYS A 19 30.23 -52.99 -3.13
C LYS A 19 29.39 -54.10 -2.48
N ASN A 20 28.09 -53.85 -2.32
CA ASN A 20 27.06 -54.73 -2.88
C ASN A 20 25.70 -54.02 -3.03
N HIS A 21 25.08 -54.16 -4.20
CA HIS A 21 23.62 -54.02 -4.34
C HIS A 21 22.98 -55.37 -4.01
N GLN A 22 21.78 -55.36 -3.42
CA GLN A 22 20.89 -56.51 -3.57
C GLN A 22 19.44 -56.06 -3.72
N THR A 23 18.79 -56.56 -4.75
CA THR A 23 17.36 -56.41 -5.01
C THR A 23 16.58 -57.40 -4.14
N GLN A 24 15.43 -56.98 -3.61
CA GLN A 24 14.38 -57.90 -3.19
C GLN A 24 13.03 -57.41 -3.72
N SER A 25 12.36 -58.29 -4.45
CA SER A 25 10.94 -58.24 -4.74
C SER A 25 10.27 -59.31 -3.90
N CYS A 26 9.22 -58.96 -3.17
CA CYS A 26 8.38 -59.89 -2.43
C CYS A 26 6.91 -59.57 -2.72
N ASN A 27 6.11 -60.63 -2.86
CA ASN A 27 4.73 -60.55 -3.35
C ASN A 27 3.82 -61.44 -2.48
N SER A 28 2.50 -61.21 -2.53
CA SER A 28 1.42 -62.10 -2.02
C SER A 28 1.24 -62.32 -0.49
N GLY A 29 0.01 -62.71 -0.10
CA GLY A 29 -0.40 -63.07 1.28
C GLY A 29 -1.18 -61.94 2.00
N ILE A 30 -2.42 -61.61 1.61
CA ILE A 30 -3.66 -62.37 1.85
C ILE A 30 -3.84 -62.79 3.33
N ASN A 31 -4.73 -62.08 4.03
CA ASN A 31 -5.58 -62.62 5.08
C ASN A 31 -6.84 -61.74 5.15
N GLY A 32 -8.02 -62.34 5.13
CA GLY A 32 -9.30 -61.62 5.22
C GLY A 32 -10.09 -62.04 6.44
N PHE A 33 -10.98 -61.16 6.92
CA PHE A 33 -12.08 -61.54 7.78
C PHE A 33 -13.34 -60.79 7.37
N SER A 34 -14.44 -61.53 7.25
CA SER A 34 -15.72 -61.04 6.76
C SER A 34 -16.48 -60.30 7.84
N ASN A 35 -17.20 -59.23 7.47
CA ASN A 35 -18.55 -59.07 7.99
C ASN A 35 -19.46 -58.40 6.93
N ALA A 36 -20.73 -58.82 6.88
CA ALA A 36 -21.68 -58.35 5.90
C ALA A 36 -22.59 -57.26 6.50
N GLY A 37 -22.73 -56.14 5.80
CA GLY A 37 -23.67 -55.07 6.14
C GLY A 37 -24.33 -54.54 4.87
N HIS A 38 -25.65 -54.67 4.76
CA HIS A 38 -26.40 -54.08 3.65
C HIS A 38 -26.34 -52.55 3.72
N ALA A 39 -25.84 -51.92 2.67
CA ALA A 39 -25.95 -50.49 2.42
C ALA A 39 -26.54 -50.27 1.02
N ASN A 40 -27.41 -49.27 0.87
CA ASN A 40 -28.17 -49.06 -0.36
C ASN A 40 -27.33 -48.49 -1.51
N VAL A 41 -27.79 -48.74 -2.74
CA VAL A 41 -27.20 -48.20 -3.97
C VAL A 41 -27.32 -46.67 -4.00
N THR A 42 -26.18 -45.99 -3.99
CA THR A 42 -26.05 -44.57 -4.41
C THR A 42 -25.00 -44.47 -5.51
N LYS A 43 -25.41 -44.80 -6.74
CA LYS A 43 -24.55 -44.93 -7.93
C LYS A 43 -24.31 -43.57 -8.62
N ASP A 44 -23.88 -42.56 -7.86
CA ASP A 44 -23.79 -41.15 -8.31
C ASP A 44 -22.62 -40.38 -7.67
N ARG A 45 -21.37 -40.89 -7.73
CA ARG A 45 -20.21 -40.09 -7.28
C ARG A 45 -18.80 -40.36 -7.85
N GLU A 46 -18.63 -41.18 -8.89
CA GLU A 46 -17.29 -41.48 -9.44
C GLU A 46 -16.91 -40.71 -10.72
N GLU A 47 -17.87 -40.15 -11.47
CA GLU A 47 -17.58 -39.50 -12.76
C GLU A 47 -16.90 -38.12 -12.64
N SER A 48 -17.04 -37.45 -11.48
CA SER A 48 -16.50 -36.10 -11.25
C SER A 48 -15.01 -36.05 -10.88
N SER A 49 -14.47 -37.13 -10.30
CA SER A 49 -13.05 -37.23 -9.94
C SER A 49 -12.16 -37.59 -11.14
N VAL A 50 -12.59 -38.54 -11.97
CA VAL A 50 -11.86 -38.93 -13.18
C VAL A 50 -11.77 -37.77 -14.16
N SER A 51 -12.87 -37.02 -14.33
CA SER A 51 -12.95 -35.86 -15.22
C SER A 51 -11.93 -34.76 -14.91
N SER A 52 -11.69 -34.45 -13.63
CA SER A 52 -10.70 -33.43 -13.25
C SER A 52 -9.25 -33.90 -13.46
N SER A 53 -8.96 -35.18 -13.20
CA SER A 53 -7.64 -35.77 -13.48
C SER A 53 -7.31 -35.81 -14.97
N SER A 54 -8.30 -36.08 -15.82
CA SER A 54 -8.18 -36.09 -17.28
C SER A 54 -7.78 -34.71 -17.84
N ILE A 55 -8.47 -33.66 -17.38
CA ILE A 55 -8.20 -32.27 -17.79
C ILE A 55 -6.80 -31.84 -17.35
N GLY A 56 -6.43 -32.06 -16.07
CA GLY A 56 -5.11 -31.70 -15.55
C GLY A 56 -3.97 -32.43 -16.26
N CYS A 57 -4.15 -33.70 -16.61
CA CYS A 57 -3.19 -34.48 -17.39
C CYS A 57 -3.03 -33.92 -18.82
N ARG A 58 -4.14 -33.59 -19.49
CA ARG A 58 -4.09 -33.07 -20.87
C ARG A 58 -3.44 -31.69 -20.94
N THR A 59 -3.78 -30.77 -20.04
CA THR A 59 -3.16 -29.43 -19.99
C THR A 59 -1.65 -29.53 -19.69
N ALA A 60 -1.21 -30.41 -18.80
CA ALA A 60 0.22 -30.61 -18.55
C ALA A 60 0.99 -31.15 -19.77
N LEU A 61 0.36 -31.97 -20.62
CA LEU A 61 0.95 -32.42 -21.89
C LEU A 61 0.95 -31.32 -22.96
N GLU A 62 -0.13 -30.53 -23.05
CA GLU A 62 -0.22 -29.35 -23.92
C GLU A 62 0.86 -28.30 -23.55
N ASP A 63 1.04 -28.01 -22.26
CA ASP A 63 2.10 -27.10 -21.75
C ASP A 63 3.51 -27.65 -22.04
N MET A 64 3.74 -28.95 -21.87
CA MET A 64 5.02 -29.59 -22.18
C MET A 64 5.34 -29.55 -23.68
N GLU A 65 4.34 -29.74 -24.54
CA GLU A 65 4.51 -29.59 -25.99
C GLU A 65 4.82 -28.13 -26.36
N LEU A 66 4.07 -27.15 -25.82
CA LEU A 66 4.30 -25.73 -26.07
C LEU A 66 5.69 -25.27 -25.59
N ALA A 67 6.14 -25.73 -24.41
CA ALA A 67 7.48 -25.47 -23.91
C ALA A 67 8.56 -26.10 -24.81
N THR A 68 8.33 -27.31 -25.32
CA THR A 68 9.25 -27.98 -26.26
C THR A 68 9.32 -27.21 -27.57
N ARG A 69 8.18 -26.83 -28.17
CA ARG A 69 8.11 -26.04 -29.40
C ARG A 69 8.90 -24.74 -29.26
N ALA A 70 8.64 -23.96 -28.21
CA ALA A 70 9.32 -22.70 -27.94
C ALA A 70 10.85 -22.81 -27.76
N LEU A 71 11.37 -23.96 -27.30
CA LEU A 71 12.81 -24.24 -27.22
C LEU A 71 13.40 -24.70 -28.57
N THR A 72 12.61 -25.34 -29.43
CA THR A 72 13.02 -25.79 -30.77
C THR A 72 12.84 -24.75 -31.89
N GLU A 73 12.14 -23.65 -31.62
CA GLU A 73 11.93 -22.58 -32.61
C GLU A 73 13.26 -21.95 -33.06
N PRO A 74 13.44 -21.69 -34.38
CA PRO A 74 14.65 -21.10 -34.91
C PRO A 74 14.83 -19.65 -34.42
N LEU A 75 16.08 -19.22 -34.26
CA LEU A 75 16.41 -17.85 -33.84
C LEU A 75 15.73 -16.82 -34.76
N PRO A 76 14.98 -15.83 -34.23
CA PRO A 76 14.27 -14.85 -35.04
C PRO A 76 15.18 -14.11 -36.03
N THR A 77 14.78 -14.06 -37.30
CA THR A 77 15.55 -13.37 -38.35
C THR A 77 15.51 -11.85 -38.22
N ASN A 78 14.45 -11.30 -37.60
CA ASN A 78 14.26 -9.86 -37.41
C ASN A 78 14.85 -9.39 -36.08
N GLN A 79 15.86 -8.51 -36.12
CA GLN A 79 16.48 -7.91 -34.94
C GLN A 79 15.46 -7.28 -33.96
N GLN A 80 14.31 -6.76 -34.41
CA GLN A 80 13.35 -6.11 -33.51
C GLN A 80 12.67 -7.08 -32.53
N ALA A 81 12.52 -8.37 -32.89
CA ALA A 81 11.87 -9.37 -32.04
C ALA A 81 12.57 -9.53 -30.68
N TYR A 82 13.91 -9.49 -30.67
CA TYR A 82 14.76 -9.64 -29.48
C TYR A 82 14.61 -8.55 -28.40
N ARG A 83 13.82 -7.49 -28.63
CA ARG A 83 13.48 -6.53 -27.57
C ARG A 83 12.64 -7.19 -26.48
N ASN A 84 11.57 -7.86 -26.87
CA ASN A 84 10.54 -8.40 -25.97
C ASN A 84 10.49 -9.94 -25.96
N HIS A 85 11.34 -10.62 -26.73
CA HIS A 85 11.45 -12.07 -26.75
C HIS A 85 11.72 -12.66 -25.35
N SER A 86 11.08 -13.77 -25.02
CA SER A 86 11.22 -14.47 -23.74
C SER A 86 12.61 -15.09 -23.54
N LEU A 87 13.03 -15.98 -24.44
CA LEU A 87 14.25 -16.77 -24.32
C LEU A 87 15.55 -16.08 -24.74
N TYR A 88 15.51 -15.11 -25.67
CA TYR A 88 16.70 -14.59 -26.36
C TYR A 88 16.80 -13.06 -26.26
N VAL A 89 18.03 -12.54 -26.36
CA VAL A 89 18.30 -11.10 -26.31
C VAL A 89 19.51 -10.73 -27.19
N ILE A 90 19.57 -9.45 -27.59
CA ILE A 90 20.73 -8.84 -28.22
C ILE A 90 21.21 -7.68 -27.35
N GLU A 91 22.51 -7.57 -27.10
CA GLU A 91 23.13 -6.58 -26.20
C GLU A 91 22.72 -5.12 -26.51
N LYS A 92 22.60 -4.79 -27.81
CA LYS A 92 22.11 -3.50 -28.35
C LYS A 92 20.71 -3.09 -27.87
N TRP A 93 19.87 -4.03 -27.43
CA TRP A 93 18.51 -3.77 -26.94
C TRP A 93 18.39 -3.78 -25.41
N LEU A 94 19.48 -4.00 -24.68
CA LEU A 94 19.45 -3.91 -23.21
C LEU A 94 19.23 -2.47 -22.76
N THR A 95 18.42 -2.30 -21.72
CA THR A 95 18.20 -0.96 -21.15
C THR A 95 19.46 -0.44 -20.46
N LYS A 96 19.51 0.88 -20.18
CA LYS A 96 20.60 1.46 -19.39
C LYS A 96 20.82 0.75 -18.04
N TYR A 97 19.76 0.20 -17.43
CA TYR A 97 19.79 -0.53 -16.16
C TYR A 97 19.96 -2.05 -16.29
N GLN A 98 20.46 -2.56 -17.43
CA GLN A 98 20.69 -3.99 -17.64
C GLN A 98 22.09 -4.28 -18.19
N ILE A 99 22.58 -5.50 -17.95
CA ILE A 99 23.85 -6.04 -18.46
C ILE A 99 23.74 -7.56 -18.66
N LEU A 100 24.66 -8.15 -19.44
CA LEU A 100 24.84 -9.60 -19.51
C LEU A 100 25.80 -10.05 -18.40
N HIS A 101 25.31 -10.80 -17.42
CA HIS A 101 26.15 -11.37 -16.36
C HIS A 101 25.65 -12.75 -15.88
N PRO A 102 26.51 -13.80 -15.92
CA PRO A 102 27.79 -13.83 -16.62
C PRO A 102 27.59 -13.63 -18.14
N LYS A 103 28.67 -13.37 -18.89
CA LYS A 103 28.60 -13.39 -20.36
C LYS A 103 28.43 -14.84 -20.82
N GLY A 104 27.17 -15.23 -21.05
CA GLY A 104 26.80 -16.57 -21.49
C GLY A 104 27.23 -16.90 -22.93
N PRO A 105 26.98 -18.14 -23.38
CA PRO A 105 27.31 -18.57 -24.73
C PRO A 105 26.57 -17.72 -25.78
N ILE A 106 27.25 -17.46 -26.90
CA ILE A 106 26.62 -16.87 -28.09
C ILE A 106 25.83 -17.99 -28.78
N LEU A 107 24.50 -17.84 -28.86
CA LEU A 107 23.61 -18.83 -29.47
C LEU A 107 23.57 -18.72 -31.00
N GLY A 108 23.95 -17.55 -31.53
CA GLY A 108 23.96 -17.26 -32.96
C GLY A 108 24.13 -15.76 -33.21
N PHE A 109 23.96 -15.34 -34.46
CA PHE A 109 24.07 -13.94 -34.88
C PHE A 109 22.84 -13.50 -35.66
N CYS A 110 22.23 -12.38 -35.26
CA CYS A 110 21.15 -11.72 -35.98
C CYS A 110 21.66 -10.38 -36.52
N SER A 111 21.71 -10.23 -37.84
CA SER A 111 22.19 -9.02 -38.53
C SER A 111 23.57 -8.53 -38.02
N GLY A 112 24.51 -9.46 -37.82
CA GLY A 112 25.87 -9.17 -37.31
C GLY A 112 25.97 -8.96 -35.79
N HIS A 113 24.87 -8.99 -35.04
CA HIS A 113 24.90 -8.89 -33.58
C HIS A 113 24.76 -10.27 -32.92
N ALA A 114 25.60 -10.53 -31.91
CA ALA A 114 25.54 -11.74 -31.10
C ALA A 114 24.20 -11.83 -30.33
N VAL A 115 23.60 -13.02 -30.38
CA VAL A 115 22.39 -13.40 -29.64
C VAL A 115 22.79 -14.19 -28.40
N TYR A 116 22.24 -13.81 -27.24
CA TYR A 116 22.51 -14.44 -25.95
C TYR A 116 21.21 -14.99 -25.32
N PRO A 117 21.29 -15.96 -24.39
CA PRO A 117 20.17 -16.35 -23.55
C PRO A 117 19.70 -15.16 -22.70
N ARG A 118 18.37 -14.93 -22.62
CA ARG A 118 17.82 -13.85 -21.80
C ARG A 118 17.97 -14.10 -20.29
N SER A 119 18.20 -15.35 -19.88
CA SER A 119 18.60 -15.72 -18.52
C SER A 119 19.97 -15.14 -18.10
N CYS A 120 20.81 -14.72 -19.04
CA CYS A 120 22.04 -13.98 -18.74
C CYS A 120 21.80 -12.47 -18.52
N VAL A 121 20.59 -11.94 -18.78
CA VAL A 121 20.28 -10.54 -18.53
C VAL A 121 20.02 -10.33 -17.05
N GLN A 122 20.83 -9.46 -16.44
CA GLN A 122 20.63 -9.03 -15.07
C GLN A 122 20.20 -7.56 -15.04
N THR A 123 19.25 -7.25 -14.17
CA THR A 123 18.89 -5.88 -13.82
C THR A 123 19.91 -5.31 -12.82
N LEU A 124 20.23 -4.03 -12.96
CA LEU A 124 21.16 -3.29 -12.13
C LEU A 124 20.46 -2.13 -11.41
N HIS A 125 20.78 -1.93 -10.14
CA HIS A 125 20.20 -0.92 -9.28
C HIS A 125 21.29 -0.12 -8.54
N THR A 126 20.92 1.06 -8.03
CA THR A 126 21.82 1.85 -7.16
C THR A 126 22.00 1.16 -5.81
N ARG A 127 23.05 1.51 -5.06
CA ARG A 127 23.28 1.00 -3.70
C ARG A 127 22.05 1.23 -2.81
N GLU A 128 21.52 2.46 -2.82
CA GLU A 128 20.23 2.86 -2.23
C GLU A 128 19.09 1.89 -2.62
N ARG A 129 18.83 1.71 -3.92
CA ARG A 129 17.71 0.89 -4.39
C ARG A 129 17.81 -0.59 -3.98
N TRP A 130 19.01 -1.14 -3.80
CA TRP A 130 19.18 -2.49 -3.25
C TRP A 130 18.75 -2.57 -1.77
N LEU A 131 18.97 -1.51 -0.96
CA LEU A 131 18.54 -1.49 0.44
C LEU A 131 17.03 -1.69 0.58
N HIS A 132 16.24 -1.16 -0.37
CA HIS A 132 14.78 -1.31 -0.41
C HIS A 132 14.33 -2.76 -0.66
N GLU A 133 15.21 -3.62 -1.17
CA GLU A 133 14.94 -5.04 -1.43
C GLU A 133 15.48 -5.96 -0.32
N GLY A 134 16.01 -5.38 0.77
CA GLY A 134 16.67 -6.08 1.87
C GLY A 134 18.09 -6.55 1.53
N LEU A 135 18.78 -5.84 0.62
CA LEU A 135 20.11 -6.20 0.13
C LEU A 135 21.09 -5.03 0.26
N GLN A 136 22.30 -5.30 0.74
CA GLN A 136 23.40 -4.34 0.72
C GLN A 136 24.41 -4.70 -0.37
N VAL A 137 24.97 -3.72 -1.07
CA VAL A 137 26.11 -3.95 -1.96
C VAL A 137 27.36 -4.15 -1.09
N ARG A 138 28.16 -5.18 -1.40
CA ARG A 138 29.36 -5.52 -0.63
C ARG A 138 30.33 -4.34 -0.49
N GLU A 139 31.15 -4.39 0.56
CA GLU A 139 32.25 -3.45 0.75
C GLU A 139 33.29 -3.60 -0.37
N ASN A 140 33.87 -2.48 -0.81
CA ASN A 140 34.92 -2.39 -1.84
C ASN A 140 34.55 -2.92 -3.25
N GLU A 141 33.29 -3.32 -3.47
CA GLU A 141 32.80 -3.87 -4.74
C GLU A 141 32.65 -2.79 -5.83
N ILE A 142 33.15 -3.07 -7.03
CA ILE A 142 33.20 -2.12 -8.16
C ILE A 142 31.85 -2.11 -8.92
N PRO A 143 31.28 -0.95 -9.29
CA PRO A 143 30.00 -0.91 -10.01
C PRO A 143 30.07 -1.61 -11.38
N ALA A 144 29.22 -2.62 -11.59
CA ALA A 144 29.14 -3.36 -12.85
C ALA A 144 28.75 -2.49 -14.06
N LYS A 145 28.13 -1.32 -13.83
CA LYS A 145 27.84 -0.34 -14.88
C LYS A 145 27.79 1.07 -14.33
N VAL A 146 28.35 2.03 -15.07
CA VAL A 146 28.37 3.46 -14.71
C VAL A 146 27.65 4.23 -15.80
N VAL A 147 26.65 5.05 -15.43
CA VAL A 147 25.70 5.68 -16.38
C VAL A 147 25.50 7.15 -16.03
N LYS A 148 25.53 8.04 -17.01
CA LYS A 148 25.22 9.47 -16.80
C LYS A 148 23.74 9.67 -16.44
N SER A 149 23.49 10.37 -15.35
CA SER A 149 22.19 10.86 -14.92
C SER A 149 21.61 11.83 -15.94
N SER A 150 20.30 11.76 -16.15
CA SER A 150 19.57 12.65 -17.06
C SER A 150 18.91 13.80 -16.30
N SER A 151 19.69 14.58 -15.55
CA SER A 151 19.21 15.66 -14.65
C SER A 151 18.53 16.86 -15.35
N LYS A 152 18.24 16.78 -16.67
CA LYS A 152 17.83 17.90 -17.54
C LYS A 152 16.53 18.62 -17.13
N ASN A 153 15.70 18.03 -16.29
CA ASN A 153 14.37 18.57 -15.94
C ASN A 153 14.26 19.25 -14.57
N ARG A 154 15.30 19.27 -13.71
CA ARG A 154 15.26 20.00 -12.41
C ARG A 154 15.54 21.52 -12.53
N ARG A 155 15.26 22.14 -13.68
CA ARG A 155 15.64 23.53 -13.99
C ARG A 155 14.67 24.59 -13.42
N GLY A 156 14.27 24.43 -12.16
CA GLY A 156 13.28 25.29 -11.50
C GLY A 156 13.11 25.10 -9.99
N GLN A 157 14.05 24.43 -9.31
CA GLN A 157 13.99 24.20 -7.87
C GLN A 157 15.37 24.38 -7.23
N LEU A 158 15.91 25.60 -7.33
CA LEU A 158 17.01 26.06 -6.48
C LEU A 158 16.41 26.45 -5.11
N ILE A 159 16.21 25.45 -4.26
CA ILE A 159 16.12 25.63 -2.81
C ILE A 159 17.05 24.59 -2.21
N GLU A 160 18.05 25.07 -1.50
CA GLU A 160 19.00 24.25 -0.75
C GLU A 160 18.24 23.51 0.36
N VAL A 161 18.21 22.18 0.27
CA VAL A 161 17.75 21.28 1.33
C VAL A 161 18.78 20.16 1.42
N GLU A 162 19.86 20.43 2.15
CA GLU A 162 20.87 19.45 2.53
C GLU A 162 20.33 18.51 3.62
N ASP A 163 19.25 17.78 3.31
CA ASP A 163 18.67 16.79 4.21
C ASP A 163 18.11 15.57 3.46
N SER A 164 19.02 14.77 2.89
CA SER A 164 18.76 13.40 2.42
C SER A 164 20.08 12.62 2.48
N GLY A 165 20.09 11.51 3.20
CA GLY A 165 21.32 10.97 3.79
C GLY A 165 22.36 10.40 2.82
N GLY A 166 23.64 10.56 3.17
CA GLY A 166 24.75 9.70 2.70
C GLY A 166 25.19 9.84 1.23
N GLY A 167 24.69 10.81 0.48
CA GLY A 167 25.14 11.09 -0.88
C GLY A 167 26.38 11.98 -0.93
N GLU A 168 27.54 11.42 -1.32
CA GLU A 168 28.80 12.16 -1.52
C GLU A 168 28.59 13.44 -2.39
N PRO A 169 28.89 14.65 -1.85
CA PRO A 169 28.65 15.92 -2.54
C PRO A 169 29.73 16.21 -3.59
N GLY A 170 29.73 15.44 -4.69
CA GLY A 170 30.71 15.63 -5.77
C GLY A 170 30.58 14.77 -7.04
N SER A 171 29.68 13.77 -7.08
CA SER A 171 29.57 12.94 -8.30
C SER A 171 29.00 13.74 -9.49
N ASP A 172 29.73 13.79 -10.61
CA ASP A 172 29.47 14.62 -11.81
C ASP A 172 28.24 14.13 -12.62
N GLY A 173 27.07 14.13 -11.98
CA GLY A 173 25.85 13.55 -12.54
C GLY A 173 26.01 12.10 -12.96
N VAL A 174 26.82 11.30 -12.26
CA VAL A 174 27.12 9.90 -12.60
C VAL A 174 26.43 8.94 -11.62
N ILE A 175 25.73 7.94 -12.17
CA ILE A 175 25.03 6.90 -11.41
C ILE A 175 25.81 5.59 -11.52
N SER A 176 26.35 5.14 -10.39
CA SER A 176 26.93 3.80 -10.22
C SER A 176 25.82 2.77 -10.01
N LEU A 177 25.85 1.70 -10.80
CA LEU A 177 24.86 0.63 -10.79
C LEU A 177 25.53 -0.72 -10.49
N PHE A 178 24.89 -1.48 -9.61
CA PHE A 178 25.35 -2.76 -9.10
C PHE A 178 24.34 -3.86 -9.41
N GLY A 179 24.81 -5.09 -9.60
CA GLY A 179 23.98 -6.26 -9.86
C GLY A 179 23.76 -7.13 -8.63
N LYS A 180 22.76 -8.02 -8.65
CA LYS A 180 22.39 -8.85 -7.49
C LYS A 180 23.54 -9.75 -6.97
N TRP A 181 24.46 -10.18 -7.85
CA TRP A 181 25.64 -10.97 -7.44
C TRP A 181 26.70 -10.16 -6.67
N GLN A 182 26.60 -8.83 -6.72
CA GLN A 182 27.43 -7.86 -5.99
C GLN A 182 26.82 -7.49 -4.63
N THR A 183 25.68 -8.11 -4.28
CA THR A 183 24.95 -7.86 -3.04
C THR A 183 24.94 -9.06 -2.11
N GLU A 184 24.63 -8.77 -0.85
CA GLU A 184 24.41 -9.73 0.23
C GLU A 184 23.18 -9.27 1.06
N PRO A 185 22.64 -10.11 1.96
CA PRO A 185 21.55 -9.71 2.84
C PRO A 185 21.89 -8.46 3.64
N LEU A 186 20.94 -7.52 3.77
CA LEU A 186 21.10 -6.31 4.57
C LEU A 186 21.29 -6.66 6.05
N CYS A 187 22.44 -6.32 6.63
CA CYS A 187 22.77 -6.62 8.02
C CYS A 187 22.39 -5.45 8.94
N LEU A 188 21.14 -5.42 9.39
CA LEU A 188 20.66 -4.46 10.39
C LEU A 188 21.08 -4.85 11.81
N PRO A 189 21.30 -3.87 12.72
CA PRO A 189 21.43 -4.15 14.15
C PRO A 189 20.18 -4.86 14.67
N ALA A 190 20.35 -5.84 15.56
CA ALA A 190 19.24 -6.52 16.21
C ALA A 190 18.65 -5.68 17.36
N ALA A 191 17.39 -5.93 17.71
CA ALA A 191 16.83 -5.48 18.97
C ALA A 191 17.46 -6.22 20.15
N VAL A 192 17.70 -5.51 21.25
CA VAL A 192 18.37 -6.02 22.45
C VAL A 192 17.69 -5.44 23.69
N ASN A 193 17.42 -6.27 24.70
CA ASN A 193 16.78 -5.87 25.96
C ASN A 193 15.44 -5.11 25.77
N GLY A 194 14.65 -5.48 24.76
CA GLY A 194 13.40 -4.81 24.43
C GLY A 194 13.53 -3.43 23.78
N ILE A 195 14.74 -2.96 23.44
CA ILE A 195 14.99 -1.66 22.79
C ILE A 195 15.04 -1.84 21.26
N VAL A 196 14.33 -0.99 20.53
CA VAL A 196 14.34 -0.97 19.05
C VAL A 196 15.53 -0.13 18.57
N PRO A 197 16.44 -0.67 17.74
CA PRO A 197 17.56 0.11 17.21
C PRO A 197 17.03 1.10 16.16
N LYS A 198 17.41 2.38 16.34
CA LYS A 198 16.91 3.51 15.56
C LYS A 198 18.04 4.13 14.74
N ASN A 199 17.70 4.72 13.60
CA ASN A 199 18.63 5.55 12.84
C ASN A 199 18.86 6.91 13.54
N GLU A 200 19.70 7.76 12.92
CA GLU A 200 20.05 9.11 13.41
C GLU A 200 18.84 10.04 13.65
N ARG A 201 17.69 9.77 13.02
CA ARG A 201 16.44 10.53 13.15
C ARG A 201 15.49 9.97 14.21
N GLY A 202 15.86 8.90 14.90
CA GLY A 202 15.03 8.23 15.90
C GLY A 202 13.93 7.32 15.33
N GLN A 203 14.00 6.98 14.04
CA GLN A 203 13.01 6.16 13.32
C GLN A 203 13.65 4.85 12.79
N VAL A 204 12.84 4.00 12.17
CA VAL A 204 13.30 2.85 11.37
C VAL A 204 12.76 2.98 9.94
N ASP A 205 13.62 2.76 8.95
CA ASP A 205 13.30 2.95 7.53
C ASP A 205 12.84 1.61 6.91
N VAL A 206 11.52 1.35 7.01
CA VAL A 206 10.86 0.08 6.67
C VAL A 206 10.46 0.06 5.19
N TRP A 207 11.44 0.05 4.29
CA TRP A 207 11.21 -0.05 2.84
C TRP A 207 10.58 -1.38 2.39
N SER A 208 10.78 -2.43 3.18
CA SER A 208 10.25 -3.78 2.98
C SER A 208 10.27 -4.50 4.34
N GLU A 209 9.53 -5.61 4.46
CA GLU A 209 9.58 -6.50 5.64
C GLU A 209 11.00 -7.04 5.91
N LYS A 210 11.82 -7.15 4.86
CA LYS A 210 13.24 -7.53 4.95
C LYS A 210 14.16 -6.41 5.47
N CYS A 211 13.63 -5.20 5.62
CA CYS A 211 14.34 -4.03 6.13
C CYS A 211 14.01 -3.78 7.62
N LEU A 212 13.48 -4.78 8.32
CA LEU A 212 13.23 -4.73 9.76
C LEU A 212 14.44 -5.24 10.56
N PRO A 213 14.84 -4.54 11.62
CA PRO A 213 15.81 -5.05 12.60
C PRO A 213 15.45 -6.46 13.11
N PRO A 214 16.40 -7.41 13.17
CA PRO A 214 16.16 -8.73 13.75
C PRO A 214 15.58 -8.64 15.17
N GLY A 215 14.52 -9.39 15.44
CA GLY A 215 13.76 -9.34 16.71
C GLY A 215 12.69 -8.24 16.78
N THR A 216 12.37 -7.55 15.67
CA THR A 216 11.30 -6.54 15.62
C THR A 216 10.16 -6.90 14.67
N VAL A 217 9.00 -6.29 14.91
CA VAL A 217 7.75 -6.44 14.14
C VAL A 217 7.22 -5.07 13.76
N HIS A 218 6.65 -4.95 12.56
CA HIS A 218 6.00 -3.73 12.05
C HIS A 218 4.49 -3.78 12.28
N LEU A 219 3.99 -3.00 13.23
CA LEU A 219 2.56 -2.90 13.55
C LEU A 219 1.93 -1.73 12.79
N ARG A 220 1.26 -2.03 11.67
CA ARG A 220 0.58 -1.05 10.79
C ARG A 220 -0.83 -0.69 11.28
N LEU A 221 -0.93 -0.22 12.52
CA LEU A 221 -2.20 0.20 13.12
C LEU A 221 -2.20 1.71 13.45
N PRO A 222 -3.30 2.43 13.19
CA PRO A 222 -3.41 3.84 13.55
C PRO A 222 -3.44 4.01 15.07
N ARG A 223 -2.97 5.14 15.60
CA ARG A 223 -3.08 5.49 17.04
C ARG A 223 -2.43 4.49 18.02
N LEU A 224 -1.40 3.74 17.60
CA LEU A 224 -0.62 2.88 18.51
C LEU A 224 0.13 3.66 19.60
N VAL A 225 0.62 4.88 19.31
CA VAL A 225 1.54 5.62 20.19
C VAL A 225 1.01 5.80 21.63
N PRO A 226 -0.25 6.17 21.89
CA PRO A 226 -0.81 6.19 23.25
C PRO A 226 -0.84 4.81 23.93
N VAL A 227 -1.13 3.73 23.21
CA VAL A 227 -1.19 2.36 23.76
C VAL A 227 0.20 1.90 24.18
N VAL A 228 1.19 2.04 23.31
CA VAL A 228 2.58 1.62 23.60
C VAL A 228 3.18 2.48 24.74
N LYS A 229 2.89 3.79 24.76
CA LYS A 229 3.27 4.67 25.89
C LYS A 229 2.58 4.30 27.21
N ARG A 230 1.32 3.84 27.19
CA ARG A 230 0.60 3.35 28.37
C ARG A 230 1.24 2.09 28.96
N LEU A 231 1.82 1.24 28.11
CA LEU A 231 2.52 0.01 28.49
C LEU A 231 4.00 0.21 28.85
N GLY A 232 4.59 1.38 28.56
CA GLY A 232 6.00 1.68 28.87
C GLY A 232 7.04 0.99 27.97
N ILE A 233 6.60 0.46 26.82
CA ILE A 233 7.45 -0.29 25.87
C ILE A 233 8.19 0.67 24.93
N ASP A 234 9.43 0.34 24.54
CA ASP A 234 10.17 1.10 23.53
C ASP A 234 9.67 0.83 22.10
N PHE A 235 9.66 1.88 21.28
CA PHE A 235 9.23 1.80 19.89
C PHE A 235 9.98 2.80 19.00
N ALA A 236 9.95 2.56 17.69
CA ALA A 236 10.36 3.52 16.68
C ALA A 236 9.20 3.81 15.70
N PRO A 237 9.03 5.05 15.22
CA PRO A 237 8.20 5.33 14.05
C PRO A 237 8.71 4.56 12.82
N ALA A 238 7.80 3.93 12.07
CA ALA A 238 8.14 3.22 10.84
C ALA A 238 7.99 4.15 9.64
N MET A 239 9.10 4.57 9.03
CA MET A 239 9.12 5.34 7.79
C MET A 239 9.10 4.37 6.60
N VAL A 240 7.98 4.30 5.88
CA VAL A 240 7.73 3.28 4.83
C VAL A 240 8.05 3.77 3.41
N GLY A 241 8.26 5.06 3.23
CA GLY A 241 8.57 5.66 1.94
C GLY A 241 8.30 7.15 1.90
N PHE A 242 8.18 7.71 0.70
CA PHE A 242 8.01 9.14 0.48
C PHE A 242 6.85 9.44 -0.47
N GLU A 243 6.03 10.44 -0.13
CA GLU A 243 4.93 10.93 -0.95
C GLU A 243 5.29 12.29 -1.57
N PHE A 244 4.88 12.53 -2.82
CA PHE A 244 5.07 13.82 -3.47
C PHE A 244 3.88 14.76 -3.23
N ARG A 245 4.02 15.67 -2.28
CA ARG A 245 3.03 16.72 -1.97
C ARG A 245 3.57 18.10 -2.34
N ASN A 246 2.77 18.89 -3.05
CA ASN A 246 3.07 20.28 -3.42
C ASN A 246 4.45 20.48 -4.10
N GLY A 247 4.90 19.51 -4.90
CA GLY A 247 6.20 19.57 -5.59
C GLY A 247 7.42 19.31 -4.68
N ARG A 248 7.21 18.81 -3.47
CA ARG A 248 8.23 18.35 -2.52
C ARG A 248 8.01 16.86 -2.23
N SER A 249 9.08 16.17 -1.82
CA SER A 249 8.99 14.80 -1.32
C SER A 249 8.90 14.85 0.21
N VAL A 250 7.99 14.10 0.81
CA VAL A 250 7.71 14.11 2.26
C VAL A 250 7.70 12.67 2.78
N PRO A 251 8.42 12.34 3.87
CA PRO A 251 8.44 10.99 4.42
C PRO A 251 7.04 10.59 4.95
N VAL A 252 6.66 9.35 4.68
CA VAL A 252 5.39 8.73 5.10
C VAL A 252 5.69 7.78 6.25
N TYR A 253 5.00 7.99 7.37
CA TYR A 253 5.07 7.13 8.54
C TYR A 253 3.80 6.29 8.64
N GLU A 254 3.94 4.97 8.70
CA GLU A 254 2.82 4.03 8.77
C GLU A 254 3.03 3.06 9.94
N GLY A 255 2.33 3.27 11.04
CA GLY A 255 2.47 2.42 12.23
C GLY A 255 3.82 2.57 12.95
N LEU A 256 4.18 1.54 13.73
CA LEU A 256 5.38 1.51 14.58
C LEU A 256 6.20 0.22 14.37
N VAL A 257 7.50 0.31 14.59
CA VAL A 257 8.37 -0.86 14.82
C VAL A 257 8.53 -1.06 16.33
N VAL A 258 8.32 -2.29 16.79
CA VAL A 258 8.41 -2.73 18.19
C VAL A 258 9.13 -4.08 18.29
N CYS A 259 9.68 -4.43 19.45
CA CYS A 259 10.28 -5.74 19.67
C CYS A 259 9.21 -6.85 19.65
N SER A 260 9.52 -8.00 19.05
CA SER A 260 8.56 -9.10 18.84
C SER A 260 7.98 -9.63 20.16
N GLU A 261 8.78 -9.62 21.23
CA GLU A 261 8.41 -10.01 22.60
C GLU A 261 7.18 -9.27 23.14
N PHE A 262 6.90 -8.06 22.64
CA PHE A 262 5.79 -7.22 23.11
C PHE A 262 4.65 -7.07 22.10
N SER A 263 4.74 -7.71 20.93
CA SER A 263 3.74 -7.61 19.85
C SER A 263 2.33 -7.90 20.36
N ASP A 264 2.15 -9.03 21.04
CA ASP A 264 0.83 -9.54 21.39
C ASP A 264 0.18 -8.70 22.50
N ALA A 265 0.96 -8.26 23.49
CA ALA A 265 0.51 -7.36 24.56
C ALA A 265 0.08 -5.98 24.02
N ILE A 266 0.75 -5.48 22.98
CA ILE A 266 0.35 -4.24 22.29
C ILE A 266 -0.94 -4.45 21.49
N LEU A 267 -1.09 -5.60 20.82
CA LEU A 267 -2.29 -5.92 20.04
C LEU A 267 -3.53 -6.10 20.92
N GLU A 268 -3.42 -6.77 22.07
CA GLU A 268 -4.50 -6.93 23.05
C GLU A 268 -4.92 -5.56 23.63
N ALA A 269 -3.95 -4.79 24.16
CA ALA A 269 -4.21 -3.46 24.71
C ALA A 269 -4.72 -2.45 23.67
N TYR A 270 -4.43 -2.66 22.38
CA TYR A 270 -5.02 -1.91 21.27
C TYR A 270 -6.46 -2.33 20.99
N ALA A 271 -6.77 -3.63 21.00
CA ALA A 271 -8.13 -4.13 20.79
C ALA A 271 -9.10 -3.65 21.88
N GLU A 272 -8.67 -3.61 23.14
CA GLU A 272 -9.43 -3.00 24.24
C GLU A 272 -9.71 -1.51 24.00
N GLU A 273 -8.70 -0.77 23.56
CA GLU A 273 -8.77 0.68 23.34
C GLU A 273 -9.64 1.04 22.13
N GLU A 274 -9.60 0.23 21.07
CA GLU A 274 -10.45 0.37 19.89
C GLU A 274 -11.92 0.09 20.24
N GLN A 275 -12.20 -0.99 21.00
CA GLN A 275 -13.53 -1.25 21.56
C GLN A 275 -14.02 -0.15 22.50
N ARG A 276 -13.13 0.44 23.32
CA ARG A 276 -13.46 1.55 24.22
C ARG A 276 -13.94 2.75 23.41
N ARG A 277 -13.20 3.11 22.34
CA ARG A 277 -13.58 4.22 21.47
C ARG A 277 -14.88 3.93 20.69
N GLU A 278 -15.07 2.74 20.14
CA GLU A 278 -16.31 2.36 19.44
C GLU A 278 -17.55 2.53 20.37
N LYS A 279 -17.43 2.10 21.63
CA LYS A 279 -18.48 2.27 22.66
C LYS A 279 -18.73 3.75 23.01
N GLU A 280 -17.73 4.62 22.89
CA GLU A 280 -17.85 6.08 23.12
C GLU A 280 -18.38 6.84 21.89
N GLU A 281 -18.01 6.39 20.69
CA GLU A 281 -18.44 6.88 19.38
C GLU A 281 -19.93 6.55 19.17
N LYS A 282 -20.34 5.30 19.40
CA LYS A 282 -21.76 4.91 19.44
C LYS A 282 -22.58 5.74 20.44
N LYS A 283 -22.09 5.94 21.67
CA LYS A 283 -22.74 6.82 22.67
C LYS A 283 -22.76 8.30 22.25
N ARG A 284 -21.82 8.76 21.42
CA ARG A 284 -21.84 10.12 20.86
C ARG A 284 -22.93 10.22 19.80
N ASP A 285 -23.06 9.23 18.93
CA ASP A 285 -23.99 9.23 17.81
C ASP A 285 -25.42 8.97 18.25
N GLU A 286 -25.65 8.12 19.25
CA GLU A 286 -26.93 8.01 19.97
C GLU A 286 -27.39 9.38 20.52
N ARG A 287 -26.50 10.14 21.16
CA ARG A 287 -26.80 11.50 21.66
C ARG A 287 -27.04 12.49 20.52
N GLN A 288 -26.30 12.41 19.42
CA GLN A 288 -26.53 13.26 18.24
C GLN A 288 -27.88 12.95 17.57
N ALA A 289 -28.23 11.66 17.44
CA ALA A 289 -29.51 11.22 16.91
C ALA A 289 -30.67 11.68 17.79
N LEU A 290 -30.60 11.48 19.11
CA LEU A 290 -31.60 11.96 20.06
C LEU A 290 -31.78 13.49 20.01
N SER A 291 -30.68 14.25 19.90
CA SER A 291 -30.73 15.71 19.75
C SER A 291 -31.43 16.14 18.45
N ARG A 292 -31.11 15.48 17.33
CA ARG A 292 -31.77 15.74 16.03
C ARG A 292 -33.25 15.34 16.04
N TRP A 293 -33.60 14.22 16.67
CA TRP A 293 -35.00 13.80 16.86
C TRP A 293 -35.78 14.79 17.73
N TYR A 294 -35.20 15.25 18.84
CA TYR A 294 -35.80 16.28 19.69
C TYR A 294 -36.02 17.58 18.92
N GLN A 295 -35.05 18.03 18.11
CA GLN A 295 -35.19 19.21 17.27
C GLN A 295 -36.29 19.03 16.20
N LEU A 296 -36.36 17.86 15.56
CA LEU A 296 -37.41 17.55 14.57
C LEU A 296 -38.80 17.59 15.20
N LEU A 297 -39.01 16.87 16.31
CA LEU A 297 -40.29 16.85 17.03
C LEU A 297 -40.68 18.24 17.56
N SER A 298 -39.72 18.99 18.11
CA SER A 298 -39.94 20.38 18.55
C SER A 298 -40.36 21.29 17.39
N SER A 299 -39.78 21.10 16.19
CA SER A 299 -40.16 21.85 14.99
C SER A 299 -41.55 21.47 14.47
N MET A 300 -41.96 20.20 14.59
CA MET A 300 -43.30 19.73 14.27
C MET A 300 -44.34 20.33 15.23
N VAL A 301 -44.11 20.26 16.54
CA VAL A 301 -45.01 20.86 17.56
C VAL A 301 -45.11 22.37 17.39
N THR A 302 -44.00 23.05 17.06
CA THR A 302 -44.01 24.50 16.78
C THR A 302 -44.82 24.81 15.52
N ARG A 303 -44.65 24.04 14.43
CA ARG A 303 -45.44 24.20 13.19
C ARG A 303 -46.93 23.95 13.42
N GLN A 304 -47.29 22.92 14.19
CA GLN A 304 -48.67 22.63 14.53
C GLN A 304 -49.29 23.79 15.32
N ARG A 305 -48.62 24.27 16.38
CA ARG A 305 -49.11 25.43 17.15
C ARG A 305 -49.33 26.67 16.29
N LEU A 306 -48.43 26.95 15.34
CA LEU A 306 -48.56 28.08 14.40
C LEU A 306 -49.69 27.87 13.39
N ASN A 307 -49.92 26.64 12.93
CA ASN A 307 -51.09 26.30 12.10
C ASN A 307 -52.38 26.57 12.88
N ASP A 308 -52.46 26.02 14.10
CA ASP A 308 -53.66 26.08 14.93
C ASP A 308 -53.98 27.53 15.37
N SER A 309 -52.96 28.40 15.52
CA SER A 309 -53.11 29.80 15.94
C SER A 309 -53.15 30.86 14.82
N TYR A 310 -53.03 30.48 13.54
CA TYR A 310 -53.03 31.44 12.42
C TYR A 310 -53.76 30.96 11.16
N ILE A 311 -53.89 29.65 10.95
CA ILE A 311 -54.58 29.08 9.79
C ILE A 311 -56.01 28.67 10.16
N HIS A 312 -56.27 28.32 11.43
CA HIS A 312 -57.61 27.89 11.86
C HIS A 312 -58.59 29.05 12.15
N ASP A 313 -58.09 30.26 12.41
CA ASP A 313 -58.90 31.48 12.58
C ASP A 313 -59.26 32.16 11.24
N LEU A 314 -58.73 31.68 10.12
CA LEU A 314 -59.06 32.16 8.76
C LEU A 314 -60.16 31.30 8.11
N ALA A 315 -61.32 31.25 8.77
CA ALA A 315 -62.56 30.90 8.08
C ALA A 315 -62.89 31.97 7.00
N PRO A 316 -63.44 31.59 5.84
CA PRO A 316 -63.48 32.48 4.66
C PRO A 316 -64.61 33.50 4.71
N GLU A 317 -64.45 34.56 5.52
CA GLU A 317 -65.15 35.84 5.31
C GLU A 317 -64.67 36.52 4.03
N THR A 318 -65.59 37.21 3.33
CA THR A 318 -65.42 37.49 1.89
C THR A 318 -64.75 38.83 1.58
N VAL A 319 -63.76 38.78 0.68
CA VAL A 319 -63.40 39.81 -0.33
C VAL A 319 -63.40 41.28 0.11
N SER A 320 -62.21 41.84 0.35
CA SER A 320 -61.87 43.20 -0.14
C SER A 320 -60.36 43.51 -0.10
N GLU A 321 -59.81 43.94 -1.23
CA GLU A 321 -58.64 44.84 -1.32
C GLU A 321 -59.16 46.30 -1.38
N PRO A 322 -58.32 47.37 -1.30
CA PRO A 322 -56.87 47.50 -1.03
C PRO A 322 -56.66 48.48 0.18
N PRO A 323 -55.54 49.26 0.41
CA PRO A 323 -54.34 49.45 -0.39
C PRO A 323 -52.97 49.54 0.33
N LYS A 324 -51.94 49.69 -0.52
CA LYS A 324 -50.52 49.78 -0.21
C LYS A 324 -50.15 51.07 0.54
N SER A 325 -49.28 50.96 1.54
CA SER A 325 -48.45 52.07 2.02
C SER A 325 -47.07 51.57 2.49
N ASN A 326 -46.10 52.47 2.65
CA ASN A 326 -44.67 52.15 2.65
C ASN A 326 -44.02 52.23 4.05
N THR A 327 -42.76 51.77 4.12
CA THR A 327 -41.71 52.22 5.06
C THR A 327 -41.99 52.11 6.57
N SER A 328 -41.27 51.21 7.26
CA SER A 328 -39.97 51.55 7.89
C SER A 328 -39.53 50.48 8.90
N SER A 329 -38.25 50.08 8.84
CA SER A 329 -37.68 49.08 9.76
C SER A 329 -37.03 49.74 10.98
N VAL A 330 -37.84 50.14 11.96
CA VAL A 330 -37.32 50.64 13.26
C VAL A 330 -37.14 49.46 14.22
N LYS A 331 -35.91 48.95 14.32
CA LYS A 331 -35.54 48.00 15.38
C LYS A 331 -35.25 48.76 16.68
N ALA A 332 -36.21 48.79 17.59
CA ALA A 332 -35.94 49.15 18.98
C ALA A 332 -35.23 47.98 19.67
N ALA A 333 -33.96 48.16 20.04
CA ALA A 333 -33.24 47.28 20.94
C ALA A 333 -33.14 47.94 22.32
N VAL A 334 -33.42 47.18 23.39
CA VAL A 334 -33.17 47.59 24.77
C VAL A 334 -31.98 46.76 25.27
N ALA A 335 -31.04 47.39 25.96
CA ALA A 335 -29.75 46.80 26.34
C ALA A 335 -29.51 46.84 27.86
N VAL A 336 -28.80 45.82 28.36
CA VAL A 336 -28.16 45.67 29.68
C VAL A 336 -27.02 44.65 29.47
N ASP A 337 -25.71 44.89 29.53
CA ASP A 337 -24.85 46.04 29.93
C ASP A 337 -24.56 46.17 31.45
N GLU A 338 -23.35 46.53 31.93
CA GLU A 338 -21.98 46.47 31.31
C GLU A 338 -21.44 44.99 31.38
N ASP A 339 -20.25 44.53 31.82
CA ASP A 339 -18.94 45.07 32.24
C ASP A 339 -17.88 43.93 32.28
N ARG A 340 -16.53 44.02 32.21
CA ARG A 340 -15.48 44.99 31.72
C ARG A 340 -14.40 44.08 31.05
N GLY A 341 -13.24 44.47 30.50
CA GLY A 341 -12.44 45.71 30.46
C GLY A 341 -11.32 45.60 29.38
N PRO A 342 -10.36 46.56 29.26
CA PRO A 342 -10.11 47.08 27.91
C PRO A 342 -8.64 47.24 27.42
N CYS A 343 -8.54 47.65 26.14
CA CYS A 343 -7.42 48.37 25.47
C CYS A 343 -6.19 47.56 24.99
N LYS A 344 -5.51 47.90 23.86
CA LYS A 344 -5.83 48.86 22.76
C LYS A 344 -4.99 48.61 21.47
N GLU A 345 -5.59 48.93 20.32
CA GLU A 345 -5.04 49.56 19.08
C GLU A 345 -3.68 49.12 18.49
N ASN A 346 -3.67 48.67 17.22
CA ASN A 346 -3.44 49.55 16.04
C ASN A 346 -3.71 48.86 14.68
N THR A 347 -3.82 49.67 13.61
CA THR A 347 -4.24 49.37 12.22
C THR A 347 -3.32 50.12 11.21
N PRO A 348 -3.46 50.06 9.86
CA PRO A 348 -4.24 49.19 8.94
C PRO A 348 -3.41 48.64 7.72
N ASP A 349 -4.13 48.12 6.70
CA ASP A 349 -3.84 48.13 5.25
C ASP A 349 -2.63 47.37 4.63
N THR A 350 -2.92 46.31 3.83
CA THR A 350 -3.03 46.44 2.34
C THR A 350 -3.39 45.12 1.62
N LYS A 351 -4.38 45.24 0.72
CA LYS A 351 -4.79 44.39 -0.42
C LYS A 351 -3.82 43.29 -0.92
N THR A 352 -4.36 42.12 -1.30
CA THR A 352 -4.46 41.65 -2.72
C THR A 352 -5.36 40.40 -2.84
N ALA A 353 -6.03 40.24 -3.98
CA ALA A 353 -7.16 39.32 -4.20
C ALA A 353 -6.81 37.82 -4.38
N ILE A 354 -7.75 36.97 -3.98
CA ILE A 354 -8.01 35.66 -4.63
C ILE A 354 -9.12 35.87 -5.67
N ARG A 355 -9.05 35.17 -6.80
CA ARG A 355 -9.82 35.45 -8.02
C ARG A 355 -10.64 34.24 -8.46
N ASP A 356 -11.71 33.93 -7.72
CA ASP A 356 -12.63 32.83 -8.07
C ASP A 356 -13.53 33.19 -9.26
N THR A 357 -13.11 32.79 -10.46
CA THR A 357 -13.91 32.90 -11.68
C THR A 357 -14.91 31.74 -11.77
N ASN A 358 -16.08 31.89 -11.15
CA ASN A 358 -17.19 30.94 -11.36
C ASN A 358 -18.57 31.64 -11.43
N THR A 359 -18.71 32.55 -12.38
CA THR A 359 -19.98 33.22 -12.71
C THR A 359 -20.97 32.24 -13.35
N ARG A 360 -21.61 31.39 -12.53
CA ARG A 360 -22.82 30.65 -12.92
C ARG A 360 -24.04 31.39 -12.42
N PHE A 361 -25.00 31.61 -13.32
CA PHE A 361 -26.22 32.35 -13.05
C PHE A 361 -27.04 31.69 -11.93
N THR A 362 -27.16 32.35 -10.79
CA THR A 362 -28.15 32.01 -9.76
C THR A 362 -29.52 32.53 -10.21
N GLN A 363 -30.13 31.85 -11.18
CA GLN A 363 -31.55 32.02 -11.44
C GLN A 363 -32.33 31.54 -10.20
N HIS A 364 -33.25 32.36 -9.71
CA HIS A 364 -34.20 31.95 -8.68
C HIS A 364 -35.21 30.98 -9.29
N HIS A 365 -34.86 29.70 -9.30
CA HIS A 365 -35.73 28.59 -9.65
C HIS A 365 -36.66 28.31 -8.46
N GLU A 366 -37.96 28.51 -8.66
CA GLU A 366 -39.00 28.22 -7.67
C GLU A 366 -39.34 26.73 -7.70
N HIS A 367 -39.26 26.05 -6.55
CA HIS A 367 -39.35 24.60 -6.50
C HIS A 367 -40.80 24.08 -6.57
N VAL A 368 -41.31 23.89 -7.79
CA VAL A 368 -42.65 23.32 -8.05
C VAL A 368 -42.57 21.81 -8.23
N PHE A 369 -43.29 21.07 -7.38
CA PHE A 369 -43.43 19.61 -7.45
C PHE A 369 -44.89 19.25 -7.77
N VAL A 370 -45.15 18.81 -9.00
CA VAL A 370 -46.48 18.37 -9.44
C VAL A 370 -46.69 16.90 -9.07
N THR A 371 -47.87 16.53 -8.57
CA THR A 371 -48.19 15.16 -8.13
C THR A 371 -48.17 14.11 -9.24
N GLU A 372 -48.19 14.54 -10.50
CA GLU A 372 -48.14 13.69 -11.71
C GLU A 372 -46.70 13.26 -12.08
N ASP A 373 -45.67 14.02 -11.65
CA ASP A 373 -44.24 13.72 -11.88
C ASP A 373 -43.62 12.95 -10.69
N GLU A 374 -44.43 12.22 -9.92
CA GLU A 374 -43.98 11.40 -8.78
C GLU A 374 -43.86 9.91 -9.16
N SER A 375 -42.67 9.34 -8.96
CA SER A 375 -42.46 7.89 -9.15
C SER A 375 -42.18 7.18 -7.82
N PHE A 376 -42.76 5.99 -7.65
CA PHE A 376 -42.54 5.11 -6.52
C PHE A 376 -41.86 3.83 -6.99
N ASP A 377 -40.80 3.45 -6.29
CA ASP A 377 -40.05 2.22 -6.48
C ASP A 377 -40.49 1.22 -5.39
N GLU A 378 -41.15 0.13 -5.79
CA GLU A 378 -41.65 -0.89 -4.86
C GLU A 378 -40.54 -1.80 -4.30
N GLU A 379 -39.40 -1.94 -4.98
CA GLU A 379 -38.27 -2.77 -4.55
C GLU A 379 -37.43 -2.04 -3.49
N CYS A 380 -37.24 -0.73 -3.64
CA CYS A 380 -36.54 0.12 -2.68
C CYS A 380 -37.46 0.86 -1.69
N LEU A 381 -38.79 0.73 -1.82
CA LEU A 381 -39.82 1.52 -1.10
C LEU A 381 -39.58 3.03 -1.15
N ALA A 382 -38.98 3.52 -2.24
CA ALA A 382 -38.49 4.89 -2.38
C ALA A 382 -39.41 5.72 -3.27
N ARG A 383 -39.81 6.91 -2.81
CA ARG A 383 -40.66 7.85 -3.58
C ARG A 383 -39.82 9.04 -4.03
N THR A 384 -39.59 9.15 -5.33
CA THR A 384 -38.81 10.25 -5.92
C THR A 384 -39.72 11.26 -6.62
N LYS A 385 -39.53 12.54 -6.31
CA LYS A 385 -40.20 13.65 -6.99
C LYS A 385 -39.17 14.45 -7.79
N ARG A 386 -39.47 14.78 -9.04
CA ARG A 386 -38.67 15.73 -9.81
C ARG A 386 -39.23 17.14 -9.62
N CYS A 387 -38.33 18.12 -9.63
CA CYS A 387 -38.71 19.52 -9.77
C CYS A 387 -38.67 19.90 -11.25
N ARG A 388 -39.51 20.86 -11.64
CA ARG A 388 -39.40 21.60 -12.91
C ARG A 388 -38.89 23.01 -12.66
#